data_AF-S0EH01-F1
#
_entry.id   AF-S0EH01-F1
#
_cell.length_a   1.000
_cell.length_b   1.000
_cell.length_c   1.000
_cell.angle_alpha   90.00
_cell.angle_beta   90.00
_cell.angle_gamma   90.00
#
_symmetry.space_group_name_H-M   'P 1'
#
loop_
_entity.id
_entity.type
_entity.pdbx_description
1 polymer ?
#
loop_
_entity_poly.entity_id
_entity_poly.type
_entity_poly.pdbx_seq_one_letter_code
_entity_poly.pdbx_strand_id
1 'polypeptide(L)'
;MRVSTISAVFSGLAVSAIAQSDLDGAVWKALLAEPQSKRGFSDMPRNRPVKRQSGWNPPADLKAPLQEVWEHYEKTYDGGLDANVNTGFHQIMANKGYLNICVRWDSSTTVTEAERTKIASAYNAQYQKWFKWLYGYNGFPYDEVKVNIVAYAVKDKSQLQGSTAGYEVYTELDADGVPMCPVACARDAHLDGDYSGCKAGADRHYDHSLWLKDGLEGGFGHNWGQEVGREYFMNNLDSDNIHILLHEMGHTFALDDFYDWTPTGITKFIMLAGASMEITDFDGWMYRNWWYYLSQKNNWGSGKSSTDIAPVSSESKPTTKTAASATKTSTPKPSTTTKAVITKPVSTKKATATKAPVTQVHSVETTSSAEVAPWGQCGGINWTGSKKCASGAKCTKRNDYYSQCVAN
;
A
#
# COMPACT_ATOMS: atom_id res chain seq x y z
N MET A 1 -50.08 -0.37 -51.92
CA MET A 1 -48.70 -0.58 -52.40
C MET A 1 -47.74 0.06 -51.41
N ARG A 2 -46.89 -0.78 -50.78
CA ARG A 2 -45.60 -0.51 -50.08
C ARG A 2 -45.42 0.82 -49.34
N VAL A 3 -45.40 0.74 -48.01
CA VAL A 3 -44.58 1.64 -47.16
C VAL A 3 -43.49 0.78 -46.54
N SER A 4 -42.25 1.20 -46.75
CA SER A 4 -41.01 0.48 -46.46
C SER A 4 -40.65 0.64 -44.97
N THR A 5 -40.56 -0.46 -44.23
CA THR A 5 -39.96 -0.51 -42.89
C THR A 5 -38.45 -0.73 -43.03
N ILE A 6 -37.66 0.27 -42.62
CA ILE A 6 -36.21 0.12 -42.41
C ILE A 6 -36.02 -0.46 -41.00
N SER A 7 -35.77 -1.76 -40.92
CA SER A 7 -35.24 -2.38 -39.71
C SER A 7 -33.74 -2.09 -39.65
N ALA A 8 -33.31 -1.21 -38.75
CA ALA A 8 -31.91 -1.05 -38.39
C ALA A 8 -31.48 -2.28 -37.57
N VAL A 9 -30.71 -3.16 -38.21
CA VAL A 9 -29.99 -4.24 -37.51
C VAL A 9 -28.81 -3.58 -36.80
N PHE A 10 -28.95 -3.33 -35.50
CA PHE A 10 -27.80 -3.08 -34.65
C PHE A 10 -27.04 -4.39 -34.49
N SER A 11 -26.00 -4.57 -35.29
CA SER A 11 -24.95 -5.55 -35.03
C SER A 11 -24.26 -5.13 -33.74
N GLY A 12 -24.72 -5.69 -32.61
CA GLY A 12 -23.98 -5.68 -31.36
C GLY A 12 -22.67 -6.41 -31.58
N LEU A 13 -21.60 -5.65 -31.82
CA LEU A 13 -20.25 -6.12 -31.51
C LEU A 13 -20.23 -6.32 -30.01
N ALA A 14 -20.38 -7.57 -29.59
CA ALA A 14 -19.95 -8.01 -28.28
C ALA A 14 -18.45 -7.70 -28.18
N VAL A 15 -18.12 -6.59 -27.54
CA VAL A 15 -16.75 -6.35 -27.06
C VAL A 15 -16.56 -7.29 -25.89
N SER A 16 -16.13 -8.52 -26.18
CA SER A 16 -15.37 -9.30 -25.20
C SER A 16 -14.03 -8.61 -25.02
N ALA A 17 -14.00 -7.58 -24.17
CA ALA A 17 -12.79 -7.18 -23.48
C ALA A 17 -12.84 -7.89 -22.13
N ILE A 18 -12.16 -9.04 -22.04
CA ILE A 18 -11.92 -9.70 -20.76
C ILE A 18 -11.02 -8.73 -20.00
N ALA A 19 -11.51 -8.10 -18.93
CA ALA A 19 -10.64 -7.39 -18.01
C ALA A 19 -9.69 -8.44 -17.40
N GLN A 20 -8.40 -8.36 -17.71
CA GLN A 20 -7.45 -9.42 -17.36
C GLN A 20 -6.64 -9.13 -16.10
N SER A 21 -6.48 -7.85 -15.71
CA SER A 21 -5.99 -7.35 -14.40
C SER A 21 -5.74 -5.84 -14.48
N ASP A 22 -5.82 -5.13 -13.36
CA ASP A 22 -5.30 -3.77 -13.10
C ASP A 22 -3.81 -3.56 -13.48
N LEU A 23 -3.03 -4.64 -13.49
CA LEU A 23 -1.64 -4.68 -13.96
C LEU A 23 -1.52 -4.47 -15.48
N ASP A 24 -2.58 -4.77 -16.25
CA ASP A 24 -2.58 -4.57 -17.70
C ASP A 24 -2.88 -3.11 -18.05
N GLY A 25 -1.84 -2.40 -18.50
CA GLY A 25 -1.95 -1.02 -18.98
C GLY A 25 -3.04 -0.79 -20.03
N ALA A 26 -3.45 -1.81 -20.79
CA ALA A 26 -4.52 -1.70 -21.78
C ALA A 26 -5.89 -1.36 -21.15
N VAL A 27 -6.15 -1.81 -19.93
CA VAL A 27 -7.40 -1.52 -19.20
C VAL A 27 -7.54 -0.01 -18.96
N TRP A 28 -6.43 0.67 -18.69
CA TRP A 28 -6.40 2.11 -18.41
C TRP A 28 -6.39 2.98 -19.68
N LYS A 29 -5.92 2.44 -20.82
CA LYS A 29 -5.79 3.18 -22.09
C LYS A 29 -7.12 3.71 -22.63
N ALA A 30 -8.23 3.02 -22.37
CA ALA A 30 -9.57 3.48 -22.80
C ALA A 30 -9.97 4.82 -22.16
N LEU A 31 -9.58 5.05 -20.90
CA LEU A 31 -9.89 6.29 -20.17
C LEU A 31 -9.02 7.48 -20.60
N LEU A 32 -7.79 7.23 -21.06
CA LEU A 32 -6.89 8.29 -21.54
C LEU A 32 -7.40 8.96 -22.83
N ALA A 33 -8.33 8.33 -23.54
CA ALA A 33 -8.98 8.88 -24.73
C ALA A 33 -10.24 9.72 -24.42
N GLU A 34 -10.78 9.64 -23.19
CA GLU A 34 -11.92 10.47 -22.79
C GLU A 34 -11.45 11.89 -22.44
N PRO A 35 -12.13 12.96 -22.91
CA PRO A 35 -11.81 14.32 -22.51
C PRO A 35 -11.87 14.44 -21.00
N GLN A 36 -10.73 14.73 -20.38
CA GLN A 36 -10.65 15.05 -18.96
C GLN A 36 -11.64 16.18 -18.66
N SER A 37 -12.70 15.86 -17.92
CA SER A 37 -13.69 16.84 -17.50
C SER A 37 -12.97 17.90 -16.66
N LYS A 38 -12.86 19.12 -17.21
CA LYS A 38 -12.47 20.32 -16.44
C LYS A 38 -13.55 20.77 -15.45
N ARG A 39 -14.62 19.99 -15.23
CA ARG A 39 -15.54 20.26 -14.12
C ARG A 39 -14.80 19.94 -12.84
N GLY A 40 -14.32 21.01 -12.19
CA GLY A 40 -13.71 20.93 -10.89
C GLY A 40 -14.68 20.33 -9.88
N PHE A 41 -14.11 19.71 -8.86
CA PHE A 41 -14.77 19.11 -7.70
C PHE A 41 -15.72 20.06 -6.93
N SER A 42 -15.82 21.34 -7.31
CA SER A 42 -16.81 22.30 -6.79
C SER A 42 -18.26 21.94 -7.15
N ASP A 43 -18.49 21.09 -8.16
CA ASP A 43 -19.83 20.75 -8.66
C ASP A 43 -20.42 19.46 -8.07
N MET A 44 -19.84 18.92 -6.98
CA MET A 44 -20.46 17.84 -6.17
C MET A 44 -20.94 18.37 -4.80
N PRO A 45 -22.18 18.92 -4.71
CA PRO A 45 -22.78 19.38 -3.45
C PRO A 45 -22.99 18.27 -2.38
N ARG A 46 -22.81 16.99 -2.71
CA ARG A 46 -23.22 15.87 -1.84
C ARG A 46 -22.16 15.38 -0.87
N ASN A 47 -20.89 15.73 -1.07
CA ASN A 47 -19.81 14.95 -0.46
C ASN A 47 -19.07 15.60 0.70
N ARG A 48 -19.58 16.72 1.20
CA ARG A 48 -19.24 17.22 2.53
C ARG A 48 -20.52 17.18 3.36
N PRO A 49 -20.67 16.23 4.30
CA PRO A 49 -21.78 16.28 5.23
C PRO A 49 -21.70 17.60 6.00
N VAL A 50 -22.59 18.54 5.72
CA VAL A 50 -22.78 19.76 6.52
C VAL A 50 -23.23 19.38 7.96
N LYS A 51 -23.66 18.12 8.15
CA LYS A 51 -24.05 17.52 9.42
C LYS A 51 -23.46 16.13 9.54
N ARG A 52 -23.04 15.75 10.76
CA ARG A 52 -22.60 14.39 11.08
C ARG A 52 -23.68 13.38 10.69
N GLN A 53 -23.29 12.29 10.03
CA GLN A 53 -24.16 11.20 9.61
C GLN A 53 -23.85 9.96 10.45
N SER A 54 -24.86 9.18 10.82
CA SER A 54 -24.73 7.94 11.58
C SER A 54 -25.60 6.85 10.99
N GLY A 55 -25.17 5.60 11.10
CA GLY A 55 -25.91 4.46 10.56
C GLY A 55 -25.63 4.19 9.09
N TRP A 56 -26.07 3.02 8.62
CA TRP A 56 -26.03 2.62 7.22
C TRP A 56 -27.29 3.10 6.48
N ASN A 57 -27.14 4.11 5.62
CA ASN A 57 -28.25 4.69 4.85
C ASN A 57 -27.79 5.22 3.47
N PRO A 58 -27.35 4.34 2.55
CA PRO A 58 -26.99 4.73 1.19
C PRO A 58 -28.23 5.21 0.39
N PRO A 59 -28.02 5.96 -0.71
CA PRO A 59 -29.08 6.24 -1.69
C PRO A 59 -29.79 4.96 -2.15
N ALA A 60 -31.10 5.06 -2.40
CA ALA A 60 -31.95 3.91 -2.66
C ALA A 60 -31.51 3.10 -3.90
N ASP A 61 -31.00 3.79 -4.91
CA ASP A 61 -30.44 3.23 -6.14
C ASP A 61 -29.10 2.53 -5.94
N LEU A 62 -28.34 2.90 -4.90
CA LEU A 62 -27.06 2.26 -4.58
C LEU A 62 -27.20 1.09 -3.60
N LYS A 63 -28.32 0.98 -2.88
CA LYS A 63 -28.48 -0.01 -1.80
C LYS A 63 -28.32 -1.46 -2.29
N ALA A 64 -28.99 -1.82 -3.38
CA ALA A 64 -28.93 -3.17 -3.94
C ALA A 64 -27.52 -3.53 -4.46
N PRO A 65 -26.89 -2.72 -5.35
CA PRO A 65 -25.56 -3.05 -5.82
C PRO A 65 -24.50 -3.06 -4.71
N LEU A 66 -24.59 -2.19 -3.69
CA LEU A 66 -23.67 -2.23 -2.54
C LEU A 66 -23.82 -3.52 -1.71
N GLN A 67 -25.03 -4.05 -1.60
CA GLN A 67 -25.28 -5.33 -0.94
C GLN A 67 -24.67 -6.49 -1.74
N GLU A 68 -24.79 -6.46 -3.07
CA GLU A 68 -24.17 -7.47 -3.94
C GLU A 68 -22.65 -7.50 -3.79
N VAL A 69 -21.99 -6.33 -3.70
CA VAL A 69 -20.54 -6.28 -3.45
C VAL A 69 -20.19 -6.88 -2.08
N TRP A 70 -20.94 -6.54 -1.04
CA TRP A 70 -20.69 -7.10 0.30
C TRP A 70 -20.81 -8.63 0.32
N GLU A 71 -21.87 -9.17 -0.29
CA GLU A 71 -22.10 -10.61 -0.38
C GLU A 71 -21.05 -11.32 -1.25
N HIS A 72 -20.61 -10.66 -2.32
CA HIS A 72 -19.51 -11.16 -3.14
C HIS A 72 -18.22 -11.25 -2.31
N TYR A 73 -17.85 -10.18 -1.60
CA TYR A 73 -16.64 -10.13 -0.77
C TYR A 73 -16.62 -11.26 0.28
N GLU A 74 -17.70 -11.38 1.06
CA GLU A 74 -17.82 -12.40 2.11
C GLU A 74 -17.80 -13.84 1.57
N LYS A 75 -18.22 -14.04 0.30
CA LYS A 75 -18.15 -15.33 -0.37
C LYS A 75 -16.76 -15.64 -0.94
N THR A 76 -16.04 -14.61 -1.39
CA THR A 76 -14.74 -14.73 -2.07
C THR A 76 -13.60 -14.95 -1.08
N TYR A 77 -13.64 -14.31 0.09
CA TYR A 77 -12.57 -14.37 1.07
C TYR A 77 -12.96 -15.19 2.30
N ASP A 78 -12.22 -16.27 2.56
CA ASP A 78 -12.40 -17.08 3.75
C ASP A 78 -12.24 -16.25 5.03
N GLY A 79 -13.30 -16.18 5.84
CA GLY A 79 -13.36 -15.35 7.05
C GLY A 79 -13.72 -13.89 6.79
N GLY A 80 -14.04 -13.53 5.54
CA GLY A 80 -14.57 -12.22 5.16
C GLY A 80 -13.68 -11.06 5.60
N LEU A 81 -14.31 -9.92 5.88
CA LEU A 81 -13.59 -8.73 6.31
C LEU A 81 -12.94 -8.90 7.70
N ASP A 82 -13.48 -9.80 8.53
CA ASP A 82 -12.96 -10.11 9.87
C ASP A 82 -11.55 -10.73 9.83
N ALA A 83 -11.21 -11.45 8.76
CA ALA A 83 -9.88 -12.06 8.61
C ALA A 83 -8.79 -11.03 8.26
N ASN A 84 -9.15 -9.83 7.80
CA ASN A 84 -8.20 -8.79 7.42
C ASN A 84 -8.03 -7.75 8.52
N VAL A 85 -7.11 -8.03 9.45
CA VAL A 85 -6.80 -7.16 10.60
C VAL A 85 -5.82 -6.02 10.28
N ASN A 86 -5.46 -5.83 9.00
CA ASN A 86 -4.53 -4.79 8.58
C ASN A 86 -5.07 -3.89 7.46
N THR A 87 -6.38 -3.83 7.22
CA THR A 87 -6.94 -2.83 6.28
C THR A 87 -6.54 -1.41 6.68
N GLY A 88 -6.52 -0.47 5.75
CA GLY A 88 -6.19 0.93 6.00
C GLY A 88 -6.98 1.56 7.17
N PHE A 89 -8.21 1.08 7.44
CA PHE A 89 -8.95 1.47 8.64
C PHE A 89 -8.24 1.06 9.94
N HIS A 90 -7.78 -0.20 10.04
CA HIS A 90 -7.01 -0.68 11.18
C HIS A 90 -5.72 0.12 11.36
N GLN A 91 -5.06 0.47 10.27
CA GLN A 91 -3.81 1.23 10.30
C GLN A 91 -4.03 2.64 10.84
N ILE A 92 -5.04 3.34 10.32
CA ILE A 92 -5.44 4.67 10.80
C ILE A 92 -5.80 4.63 12.29
N MET A 93 -6.55 3.63 12.73
CA MET A 93 -6.96 3.50 14.13
C MET A 93 -5.79 3.17 15.05
N ALA A 94 -4.89 2.27 14.63
CA ALA A 94 -3.72 1.90 15.40
C ALA A 94 -2.71 3.06 15.51
N ASN A 95 -2.55 3.83 14.43
CA ASN A 95 -1.63 4.97 14.37
C ASN A 95 -2.32 6.30 14.72
N LYS A 96 -3.50 6.27 15.35
CA LYS A 96 -4.20 7.44 15.90
C LYS A 96 -4.45 8.58 14.89
N GLY A 97 -4.86 8.26 13.66
CA GLY A 97 -5.19 9.24 12.62
C GLY A 97 -4.03 9.58 11.69
N TYR A 98 -2.98 8.76 11.68
CA TYR A 98 -1.81 8.94 10.83
C TYR A 98 -1.61 7.72 9.93
N LEU A 99 -0.97 7.95 8.79
CA LEU A 99 -0.38 6.92 7.94
C LEU A 99 1.04 7.35 7.59
N ASN A 100 2.00 6.50 7.94
CA ASN A 100 3.40 6.69 7.60
C ASN A 100 3.75 5.86 6.36
N ILE A 101 4.43 6.49 5.41
CA ILE A 101 4.66 5.93 4.08
C ILE A 101 6.16 5.83 3.86
N CYS A 102 6.61 4.67 3.39
CA CYS A 102 7.96 4.49 2.88
C CYS A 102 7.91 4.39 1.35
N VAL A 103 8.56 5.32 0.65
CA VAL A 103 8.63 5.29 -0.82
C VAL A 103 9.73 4.33 -1.26
N ARG A 104 9.37 3.37 -2.09
CA ARG A 104 10.26 2.44 -2.76
C ARG A 104 10.53 2.95 -4.17
N TRP A 105 11.70 3.57 -4.39
CA TRP A 105 12.08 4.14 -5.68
C TRP A 105 12.74 3.08 -6.56
N ASP A 106 11.94 2.22 -7.19
CA ASP A 106 12.42 1.21 -8.14
C ASP A 106 12.65 1.83 -9.53
N SER A 107 13.63 2.72 -9.57
CA SER A 107 14.07 3.39 -10.78
C SER A 107 15.56 3.62 -10.74
N SER A 108 16.17 3.76 -11.91
CA SER A 108 17.55 4.26 -12.06
C SER A 108 17.65 5.78 -12.12
N THR A 109 16.51 6.47 -12.29
CA THR A 109 16.46 7.93 -12.40
C THR A 109 16.71 8.62 -11.07
N THR A 110 17.16 9.87 -11.12
CA THR A 110 17.27 10.74 -9.96
C THR A 110 15.93 11.42 -9.67
N VAL A 111 15.69 11.75 -8.41
CA VAL A 111 14.55 12.57 -7.95
C VAL A 111 15.08 13.74 -7.12
N THR A 112 14.57 14.93 -7.39
CA THR A 112 14.93 16.17 -6.69
C THR A 112 14.13 16.36 -5.40
N GLU A 113 14.61 17.22 -4.51
CA GLU A 113 13.89 17.61 -3.29
C GLU A 113 12.52 18.23 -3.60
N ALA A 114 12.43 19.04 -4.65
CA ALA A 114 11.17 19.63 -5.09
C ALA A 114 10.19 18.56 -5.60
N GLU A 115 10.68 17.59 -6.37
CA GLU A 115 9.86 16.46 -6.83
C GLU A 115 9.39 15.60 -5.65
N ARG A 116 10.24 15.30 -4.67
CA ARG A 116 9.81 14.56 -3.46
C ARG A 116 8.76 15.31 -2.65
N THR A 117 8.87 16.63 -2.57
CA THR A 117 7.83 17.49 -1.96
C THR A 117 6.51 17.38 -2.73
N LYS A 118 6.56 17.37 -4.06
CA LYS A 118 5.37 17.14 -4.91
C LYS A 118 4.80 15.73 -4.74
N ILE A 119 5.63 14.69 -4.71
CA ILE A 119 5.22 13.30 -4.46
C ILE A 119 4.44 13.21 -3.15
N ALA A 120 4.99 13.76 -2.06
CA ALA A 120 4.31 13.78 -0.75
C ALA A 120 2.95 14.48 -0.81
N SER A 121 2.91 15.66 -1.43
CA SER A 121 1.69 16.47 -1.53
C SER A 121 0.61 15.80 -2.38
N ALA A 122 1.00 15.28 -3.55
CA ALA A 122 0.09 14.59 -4.47
C ALA A 122 -0.46 13.31 -3.84
N TYR A 123 0.41 12.49 -3.25
CA TYR A 123 0.01 11.24 -2.61
C TYR A 123 -0.96 11.46 -1.44
N ASN A 124 -0.68 12.44 -0.57
CA ASN A 124 -1.63 12.86 0.47
C ASN A 124 -2.96 13.33 -0.13
N ALA A 125 -2.92 14.19 -1.16
CA ALA A 125 -4.13 14.71 -1.80
C ALA A 125 -5.02 13.61 -2.39
N GLN A 126 -4.44 12.56 -2.98
CA GLN A 126 -5.21 11.42 -3.48
C GLN A 126 -5.87 10.63 -2.34
N TYR A 127 -5.18 10.39 -1.22
CA TYR A 127 -5.79 9.77 -0.03
C TYR A 127 -6.92 10.60 0.58
N GLN A 128 -6.78 11.93 0.61
CA GLN A 128 -7.85 12.81 1.11
C GLN A 128 -9.16 12.64 0.31
N LYS A 129 -9.10 12.21 -0.95
CA LYS A 129 -10.30 11.92 -1.76
C LYS A 129 -11.05 10.68 -1.26
N TRP A 130 -10.37 9.71 -0.67
CA TRP A 130 -10.98 8.61 0.07
C TRP A 130 -11.47 9.08 1.44
N PHE A 131 -10.59 9.70 2.25
CA PHE A 131 -10.91 10.02 3.66
C PHE A 131 -12.07 10.98 3.87
N LYS A 132 -12.31 11.91 2.93
CA LYS A 132 -13.45 12.83 3.00
C LYS A 132 -14.80 12.10 3.13
N TRP A 133 -14.89 10.86 2.67
CA TRP A 133 -16.10 10.04 2.81
C TRP A 133 -16.36 9.60 4.25
N LEU A 134 -15.34 9.53 5.11
CA LEU A 134 -15.49 9.16 6.52
C LEU A 134 -15.61 10.34 7.47
N TYR A 135 -15.09 11.52 7.11
CA TYR A 135 -15.13 12.68 8.00
C TYR A 135 -16.57 13.03 8.39
N GLY A 136 -16.85 12.97 9.69
CA GLY A 136 -18.20 13.16 10.24
C GLY A 136 -19.20 12.02 9.98
N TYR A 137 -18.76 10.87 9.47
CA TYR A 137 -19.60 9.70 9.19
C TYR A 137 -19.38 8.58 10.22
N ASN A 138 -20.49 8.05 10.73
CA ASN A 138 -20.58 6.86 11.58
C ASN A 138 -19.51 6.77 12.69
N GLY A 139 -19.32 7.87 13.41
CA GLY A 139 -18.41 7.92 14.55
C GLY A 139 -16.92 7.84 14.21
N PHE A 140 -16.52 8.05 12.94
CA PHE A 140 -15.12 8.16 12.58
C PHE A 140 -14.45 9.27 13.42
N PRO A 141 -13.35 8.97 14.14
CA PRO A 141 -12.89 9.83 15.24
C PRO A 141 -11.96 10.97 14.79
N TYR A 142 -11.52 10.97 13.53
CA TYR A 142 -10.59 11.96 13.01
C TYR A 142 -11.28 12.94 12.05
N ASP A 143 -11.01 14.22 12.23
CA ASP A 143 -11.45 15.27 11.29
C ASP A 143 -10.47 15.43 10.11
N GLU A 144 -9.26 14.90 10.27
CA GLU A 144 -8.20 14.83 9.25
C GLU A 144 -7.32 13.61 9.55
N VAL A 145 -7.01 12.82 8.53
CA VAL A 145 -6.02 11.74 8.59
C VAL A 145 -4.77 12.25 7.89
N LYS A 146 -3.63 12.19 8.56
CA LYS A 146 -2.36 12.72 8.04
C LYS A 146 -1.55 11.64 7.37
N VAL A 147 -1.18 11.86 6.11
CA VAL A 147 -0.32 10.96 5.34
C VAL A 147 1.09 11.55 5.26
N ASN A 148 2.07 10.86 5.85
CA ASN A 148 3.44 11.33 5.98
C ASN A 148 4.39 10.42 5.21
N ILE A 149 5.21 10.97 4.33
CA ILE A 149 6.37 10.23 3.81
C ILE A 149 7.48 10.30 4.85
N VAL A 150 7.79 9.15 5.48
CA VAL A 150 8.79 9.04 6.56
C VAL A 150 10.10 8.44 6.09
N ALA A 151 10.14 7.84 4.90
CA ALA A 151 11.33 7.21 4.36
C ALA A 151 11.34 7.08 2.83
N TYR A 152 12.54 6.98 2.27
CA TYR A 152 12.81 6.59 0.88
C TYR A 152 13.80 5.42 0.85
N ALA A 153 13.47 4.38 0.09
CA ALA A 153 14.40 3.33 -0.30
C ALA A 153 14.87 3.57 -1.75
N VAL A 154 16.20 3.61 -1.98
CA VAL A 154 16.84 3.87 -3.28
C VAL A 154 18.01 2.90 -3.50
N LYS A 155 18.41 2.65 -4.76
CA LYS A 155 19.58 1.81 -5.06
C LYS A 155 20.87 2.51 -4.64
N ASP A 156 20.92 3.82 -4.88
CA ASP A 156 22.05 4.68 -4.53
C ASP A 156 21.54 6.00 -3.92
N LYS A 157 22.16 6.46 -2.83
CA LYS A 157 21.76 7.71 -2.17
C LYS A 157 21.85 8.93 -3.08
N SER A 158 22.74 8.91 -4.08
CA SER A 158 22.87 9.97 -5.08
C SER A 158 21.63 10.13 -5.97
N GLN A 159 20.73 9.13 -5.99
CA GLN A 159 19.44 9.27 -6.66
C GLN A 159 18.56 10.33 -5.99
N LEU A 160 18.75 10.60 -4.69
CA LEU A 160 18.04 11.65 -3.98
C LEU A 160 18.85 12.95 -4.04
N GLN A 161 18.51 13.81 -5.01
CA GLN A 161 19.15 15.12 -5.15
C GLN A 161 18.59 16.12 -4.13
N GLY A 162 19.44 16.98 -3.58
CA GLY A 162 19.05 17.98 -2.56
C GLY A 162 19.07 17.44 -1.14
N SER A 163 18.37 18.12 -0.23
CA SER A 163 18.29 17.72 1.17
C SER A 163 17.47 16.44 1.33
N THR A 164 17.90 15.59 2.26
CA THR A 164 17.12 14.44 2.75
C THR A 164 16.71 14.57 4.20
N ALA A 165 16.70 15.80 4.74
CA ALA A 165 16.22 16.05 6.08
C ALA A 165 14.72 15.73 6.20
N GLY A 166 14.32 15.09 7.29
CA GLY A 166 12.91 14.79 7.62
C GLY A 166 12.46 13.35 7.37
N TYR A 167 13.16 12.58 6.54
CA TYR A 167 12.85 11.17 6.25
C TYR A 167 14.12 10.29 6.29
N GLU A 168 13.93 9.01 6.57
CA GLU A 168 15.02 8.03 6.50
C GLU A 168 15.38 7.71 5.05
N VAL A 169 16.65 7.38 4.81
CA VAL A 169 17.12 6.93 3.49
C VAL A 169 17.73 5.54 3.63
N TYR A 170 17.06 4.56 3.03
CA TYR A 170 17.47 3.17 2.99
C TYR A 170 18.08 2.84 1.62
N THR A 171 19.11 1.98 1.63
CA THR A 171 19.78 1.46 0.43
C THR A 171 19.85 -0.06 0.41
N GLU A 172 19.07 -0.69 1.29
CA GLU A 172 18.94 -2.14 1.29
C GLU A 172 18.17 -2.56 0.03
N LEU A 173 18.56 -3.68 -0.57
CA LEU A 173 17.89 -4.25 -1.74
C LEU A 173 17.25 -5.57 -1.35
N ASP A 174 16.14 -5.92 -1.99
CA ASP A 174 15.58 -7.26 -1.90
C ASP A 174 16.35 -8.26 -2.76
N ALA A 175 15.86 -9.50 -2.82
CA ALA A 175 16.47 -10.59 -3.59
C ALA A 175 16.55 -10.30 -5.11
N ASP A 176 15.66 -9.44 -5.62
CA ASP A 176 15.57 -9.08 -7.03
C ASP A 176 16.37 -7.78 -7.34
N GLY A 177 17.08 -7.25 -6.35
CA GLY A 177 17.89 -6.03 -6.50
C GLY A 177 17.05 -4.75 -6.48
N VAL A 178 15.82 -4.79 -5.97
CA VAL A 178 14.92 -3.65 -5.86
C VAL A 178 15.08 -2.99 -4.48
N PRO A 179 15.20 -1.66 -4.36
CA PRO A 179 15.45 -1.00 -3.06
C PRO A 179 14.34 -1.26 -2.09
N MET A 180 14.55 -1.80 -0.90
CA MET A 180 13.47 -2.09 0.04
C MET A 180 13.50 -1.19 1.27
N CYS A 181 12.31 -0.92 1.80
CA CYS A 181 12.14 -0.40 3.15
C CYS A 181 12.29 -1.56 4.15
N PRO A 182 12.89 -1.36 5.33
CA PRO A 182 13.14 -2.46 6.26
C PRO A 182 11.85 -3.14 6.74
N VAL A 183 11.77 -4.47 6.64
CA VAL A 183 10.67 -5.29 7.18
C VAL A 183 10.46 -5.05 8.66
N ALA A 184 11.54 -4.84 9.41
CA ALA A 184 11.49 -4.56 10.84
C ALA A 184 10.77 -3.25 11.21
N CYS A 185 10.46 -2.40 10.23
CA CYS A 185 9.72 -1.15 10.40
C CYS A 185 8.34 -1.19 9.73
N ALA A 186 7.96 -2.31 9.10
CA ALA A 186 6.75 -2.42 8.31
C ALA A 186 5.59 -2.87 9.19
N ARG A 187 4.47 -2.16 9.12
CA ARG A 187 3.28 -2.51 9.92
C ARG A 187 2.76 -3.93 9.66
N ASP A 188 2.77 -4.37 8.42
CA ASP A 188 2.23 -5.68 8.03
C ASP A 188 3.02 -6.85 8.61
N ALA A 189 4.29 -6.64 9.02
CA ALA A 189 5.09 -7.59 9.78
C ALA A 189 4.98 -7.43 11.31
N HIS A 190 4.34 -6.36 11.79
CA HIS A 190 4.32 -5.94 13.20
C HIS A 190 2.91 -5.52 13.65
N LEU A 191 1.92 -6.40 13.42
CA LEU A 191 0.52 -6.16 13.80
C LEU A 191 0.31 -6.13 15.32
N ASP A 192 1.26 -6.65 16.09
CA ASP A 192 1.35 -6.55 17.54
C ASP A 192 1.78 -5.15 18.03
N GLY A 193 2.23 -4.28 17.12
CA GLY A 193 2.76 -2.96 17.42
C GLY A 193 4.19 -2.97 17.97
N ASP A 194 4.89 -4.12 17.96
CA ASP A 194 6.27 -4.20 18.42
C ASP A 194 7.25 -3.84 17.29
N TYR A 195 7.60 -2.55 17.23
CA TYR A 195 8.63 -2.04 16.32
C TYR A 195 10.01 -1.94 16.98
N SER A 196 10.31 -2.72 18.03
CA SER A 196 11.63 -2.69 18.68
C SER A 196 12.77 -3.10 17.74
N GLY A 197 12.46 -3.86 16.68
CA GLY A 197 13.39 -4.19 15.60
C GLY A 197 13.64 -3.04 14.61
N CYS A 198 12.78 -2.01 14.59
CA CYS A 198 12.93 -0.88 13.68
C CYS A 198 14.08 0.02 14.14
N LYS A 199 15.21 -0.03 13.43
CA LYS A 199 16.42 0.75 13.76
C LYS A 199 16.19 2.27 13.75
N ALA A 200 15.25 2.75 12.94
CA ALA A 200 14.87 4.16 12.91
C ALA A 200 14.00 4.59 14.11
N GLY A 201 13.55 3.63 14.94
CA GLY A 201 12.66 3.83 16.06
C GLY A 201 11.19 3.59 15.70
N ALA A 202 10.38 3.26 16.70
CA ALA A 202 8.96 2.94 16.51
C ALA A 202 8.16 4.09 15.87
N ASP A 203 8.50 5.34 16.17
CA ASP A 203 7.84 6.52 15.56
C ASP A 203 8.14 6.66 14.06
N ARG A 204 9.10 5.88 13.54
CA ARG A 204 9.54 5.86 12.14
C ARG A 204 9.13 4.58 11.41
N HIS A 205 8.26 3.77 12.01
CA HIS A 205 7.58 2.69 11.28
C HIS A 205 6.78 3.26 10.11
N TYR A 206 6.50 2.40 9.13
CA TYR A 206 5.62 2.74 8.03
C TYR A 206 4.44 1.76 7.95
N ASP A 207 3.29 2.34 7.65
CA ASP A 207 2.01 1.68 7.45
C ASP A 207 1.90 1.16 6.01
N HIS A 208 2.32 1.98 5.04
CA HIS A 208 2.31 1.63 3.63
C HIS A 208 3.69 1.78 2.96
N SER A 209 3.92 0.97 1.94
CA SER A 209 4.99 1.14 0.98
C SER A 209 4.43 1.63 -0.36
N LEU A 210 4.93 2.77 -0.86
CA LEU A 210 4.61 3.29 -2.19
C LEU A 210 5.73 2.94 -3.15
N TRP A 211 5.49 2.02 -4.08
CA TRP A 211 6.48 1.59 -5.06
C TRP A 211 6.29 2.38 -6.34
N LEU A 212 7.32 3.13 -6.72
CA LEU A 212 7.37 3.88 -7.97
C LEU A 212 8.33 3.16 -8.90
N LYS A 213 7.78 2.40 -9.83
CA LYS A 213 8.51 1.44 -10.66
C LYS A 213 8.64 1.87 -12.11
N ASP A 214 9.84 1.80 -12.65
CA ASP A 214 10.09 2.05 -14.08
C ASP A 214 9.29 1.08 -14.96
N GLY A 215 8.56 1.61 -15.94
CA GLY A 215 7.95 0.84 -17.02
C GLY A 215 6.71 0.01 -16.65
N LEU A 216 6.20 0.11 -15.42
CA LEU A 216 4.91 -0.48 -15.07
C LEU A 216 3.79 0.36 -15.70
N GLU A 217 2.97 -0.26 -16.56
CA GLU A 217 1.86 0.44 -17.22
C GLU A 217 0.57 0.49 -16.39
N GLY A 218 0.37 -0.49 -15.50
CA GLY A 218 -0.78 -0.58 -14.59
C GLY A 218 -0.45 -0.17 -13.15
N GLY A 219 -1.15 -0.77 -12.20
CA GLY A 219 -0.90 -0.63 -10.78
C GLY A 219 -1.16 -1.93 -10.03
N PHE A 220 -0.80 -1.94 -8.75
CA PHE A 220 -1.17 -2.97 -7.81
C PHE A 220 -1.37 -2.37 -6.43
N GLY A 221 -2.44 -2.75 -5.76
CA GLY A 221 -2.80 -2.25 -4.43
C GLY A 221 -3.05 -3.38 -3.45
N HIS A 222 -2.66 -3.17 -2.20
CA HIS A 222 -3.05 -4.05 -1.11
C HIS A 222 -3.02 -3.31 0.23
N ASN A 223 -3.26 -4.05 1.32
CA ASN A 223 -3.11 -3.54 2.68
C ASN A 223 -1.66 -3.17 3.08
N TRP A 224 -0.63 -3.50 2.29
CA TRP A 224 0.75 -3.04 2.55
C TRP A 224 1.07 -1.74 1.80
N GLY A 225 0.23 -1.26 0.88
CA GLY A 225 0.48 -0.06 0.08
C GLY A 225 0.13 -0.23 -1.39
N GLN A 226 0.85 0.47 -2.25
CA GLN A 226 0.60 0.50 -3.70
C GLN A 226 1.90 0.41 -4.48
N GLU A 227 1.84 -0.19 -5.66
CA GLU A 227 2.86 -0.17 -6.70
C GLU A 227 2.25 0.45 -7.96
N VAL A 228 2.90 1.49 -8.48
CA VAL A 228 2.44 2.21 -9.68
C VAL A 228 3.62 2.56 -10.57
N GLY A 229 3.35 2.69 -11.87
CA GLY A 229 4.33 3.19 -12.84
C GLY A 229 4.91 4.53 -12.43
N ARG A 230 6.23 4.62 -12.27
CA ARG A 230 6.91 5.87 -11.89
C ARG A 230 6.65 6.94 -12.93
N GLU A 231 6.81 6.64 -14.22
CA GLU A 231 6.59 7.61 -15.29
C GLU A 231 5.15 8.14 -15.25
N TYR A 232 4.18 7.24 -15.11
CA TYR A 232 2.78 7.60 -14.98
C TYR A 232 2.54 8.50 -13.76
N PHE A 233 3.01 8.10 -12.57
CA PHE A 233 2.82 8.86 -11.34
C PHE A 233 3.47 10.25 -11.42
N MET A 234 4.73 10.31 -11.87
CA MET A 234 5.48 11.55 -11.97
C MET A 234 4.88 12.52 -13.00
N ASN A 235 4.36 12.01 -14.12
CA ASN A 235 3.68 12.82 -15.13
C ASN A 235 2.32 13.36 -14.66
N ASN A 236 1.75 12.80 -13.58
CA ASN A 236 0.44 13.16 -13.05
C ASN A 236 0.50 13.84 -11.66
N LEU A 237 1.68 14.28 -11.21
CA LEU A 237 1.83 14.95 -9.90
C LEU A 237 0.96 16.20 -9.72
N ASP A 238 0.65 16.89 -10.82
CA ASP A 238 -0.18 18.10 -10.82
C ASP A 238 -1.63 17.81 -11.28
N SER A 239 -1.98 16.54 -11.55
CA SER A 239 -3.34 16.13 -11.93
C SER A 239 -4.25 16.10 -10.71
N ASP A 240 -5.52 16.51 -10.89
CA ASP A 240 -6.50 16.42 -9.79
C ASP A 240 -6.70 14.94 -9.37
N ASN A 241 -6.83 14.04 -10.33
CA ASN A 241 -6.96 12.60 -10.08
C ASN A 241 -5.80 11.82 -10.71
N ILE A 242 -5.08 11.06 -9.88
CA ILE A 242 -4.11 10.06 -10.32
C ILE A 242 -4.85 8.71 -10.30
N HIS A 243 -5.68 8.46 -11.32
CA HIS A 243 -6.73 7.44 -11.27
C HIS A 243 -6.25 6.00 -10.99
N ILE A 244 -5.11 5.56 -11.53
CA ILE A 244 -4.54 4.24 -11.20
C ILE A 244 -4.22 4.20 -9.71
N LEU A 245 -3.56 5.23 -9.18
CA LEU A 245 -3.28 5.32 -7.75
C LEU A 245 -4.56 5.34 -6.90
N LEU A 246 -5.62 6.04 -7.34
CA LEU A 246 -6.89 6.06 -6.62
C LEU A 246 -7.52 4.67 -6.53
N HIS A 247 -7.44 3.88 -7.62
CA HIS A 247 -7.85 2.48 -7.65
C HIS A 247 -7.00 1.65 -6.66
N GLU A 248 -5.67 1.73 -6.74
CA GLU A 248 -4.78 0.95 -5.86
C GLU A 248 -4.95 1.29 -4.38
N MET A 249 -5.23 2.57 -4.06
CA MET A 249 -5.56 3.00 -2.71
C MET A 249 -6.86 2.36 -2.18
N GLY A 250 -7.80 2.00 -3.04
CA GLY A 250 -9.03 1.30 -2.65
C GLY A 250 -8.74 -0.08 -2.05
N HIS A 251 -7.81 -0.84 -2.64
CA HIS A 251 -7.41 -2.15 -2.14
C HIS A 251 -6.78 -2.11 -0.74
N THR A 252 -6.12 -1.00 -0.39
CA THR A 252 -5.66 -0.77 0.99
C THR A 252 -6.80 -0.85 1.99
N PHE A 253 -8.01 -0.44 1.60
CA PHE A 253 -9.22 -0.51 2.42
C PHE A 253 -10.04 -1.78 2.19
N ALA A 254 -9.43 -2.80 1.58
CA ALA A 254 -10.05 -4.08 1.24
C ALA A 254 -11.23 -3.97 0.28
N LEU A 255 -11.21 -2.97 -0.60
CA LEU A 255 -12.15 -2.90 -1.72
C LEU A 255 -11.68 -3.83 -2.84
N ASP A 256 -12.60 -4.58 -3.42
CA ASP A 256 -12.29 -5.60 -4.43
C ASP A 256 -12.01 -5.02 -5.81
N ASP A 257 -11.33 -5.85 -6.59
CA ASP A 257 -11.32 -5.77 -8.05
C ASP A 257 -12.62 -6.30 -8.66
N PHE A 258 -12.98 -5.76 -9.82
CA PHE A 258 -14.19 -6.12 -10.56
C PHE A 258 -13.85 -6.56 -11.99
N TYR A 259 -13.13 -7.67 -12.15
CA TYR A 259 -12.66 -8.15 -13.46
C TYR A 259 -13.70 -8.94 -14.25
N ASP A 260 -14.43 -9.80 -13.55
CA ASP A 260 -15.31 -10.82 -14.14
C ASP A 260 -16.79 -10.59 -13.83
N TRP A 261 -17.09 -9.58 -13.02
CA TRP A 261 -18.45 -9.23 -12.65
C TRP A 261 -18.59 -7.73 -12.35
N THR A 262 -19.81 -7.22 -12.43
CA THR A 262 -20.16 -5.87 -12.00
C THR A 262 -21.49 -5.90 -11.24
N PRO A 263 -21.66 -5.06 -10.20
CA PRO A 263 -22.90 -5.00 -9.46
C PRO A 263 -24.02 -4.37 -10.29
N THR A 264 -25.26 -4.80 -10.05
CA THR A 264 -26.43 -4.50 -10.87
C THR A 264 -26.60 -3.00 -11.08
N GLY A 265 -26.57 -2.57 -12.35
CA GLY A 265 -26.84 -1.19 -12.75
C GLY A 265 -25.66 -0.22 -12.53
N ILE A 266 -24.51 -0.69 -12.08
CA ILE A 266 -23.32 0.14 -11.85
C ILE A 266 -22.22 -0.25 -12.84
N THR A 267 -21.87 0.68 -13.72
CA THR A 267 -20.89 0.45 -14.81
C THR A 267 -19.72 1.44 -14.81
N LYS A 268 -19.73 2.42 -13.91
CA LYS A 268 -18.71 3.47 -13.83
C LYS A 268 -18.37 3.79 -12.38
N PHE A 269 -17.24 3.28 -11.92
CA PHE A 269 -16.70 3.46 -10.57
C PHE A 269 -15.19 3.14 -10.57
N ILE A 270 -14.42 3.67 -9.64
CA ILE A 270 -12.94 3.61 -9.68
C ILE A 270 -12.42 2.20 -9.48
N MET A 271 -13.09 1.38 -8.67
CA MET A 271 -12.69 -0.01 -8.43
C MET A 271 -12.98 -0.95 -9.60
N LEU A 272 -13.76 -0.51 -10.59
CA LEU A 272 -13.79 -1.15 -11.90
C LEU A 272 -12.69 -0.53 -12.76
N ALA A 273 -11.54 -1.20 -12.80
CA ALA A 273 -10.36 -0.73 -13.53
C ALA A 273 -10.74 -0.31 -14.96
N GLY A 274 -10.29 0.88 -15.37
CA GLY A 274 -10.60 1.41 -16.70
C GLY A 274 -12.02 1.98 -16.89
N ALA A 275 -12.88 2.04 -15.85
CA ALA A 275 -14.23 2.59 -15.99
C ALA A 275 -14.42 4.02 -15.45
N SER A 276 -13.56 4.48 -14.53
CA SER A 276 -13.64 5.84 -13.98
C SER A 276 -12.25 6.46 -13.79
N MET A 277 -12.19 7.79 -13.94
CA MET A 277 -11.01 8.60 -13.62
C MET A 277 -11.03 9.14 -12.19
N GLU A 278 -12.13 8.96 -11.47
CA GLU A 278 -12.36 9.53 -10.14
C GLU A 278 -13.12 8.55 -9.23
N ILE A 279 -12.96 8.73 -7.92
CA ILE A 279 -13.80 8.08 -6.90
C ILE A 279 -15.24 8.60 -7.05
N THR A 280 -16.15 7.70 -7.42
CA THR A 280 -17.56 8.00 -7.64
C THR A 280 -18.39 7.92 -6.35
N ASP A 281 -19.68 8.26 -6.44
CA ASP A 281 -20.60 8.09 -5.31
C ASP A 281 -20.71 6.61 -4.89
N PHE A 282 -20.66 5.68 -5.84
CA PHE A 282 -20.70 4.25 -5.54
C PHE A 282 -19.47 3.80 -4.75
N ASP A 283 -18.26 4.18 -5.19
CA ASP A 283 -17.00 3.86 -4.50
C ASP A 283 -16.98 4.38 -3.06
N GLY A 284 -17.46 5.61 -2.89
CA GLY A 284 -17.55 6.25 -1.58
C GLY A 284 -18.50 5.56 -0.62
N TRP A 285 -19.67 5.13 -1.09
CA TRP A 285 -20.61 4.37 -0.29
C TRP A 285 -20.15 2.94 -0.03
N MET A 286 -19.43 2.33 -0.97
CA MET A 286 -18.75 1.05 -0.78
C MET A 286 -17.70 1.18 0.33
N TYR A 287 -16.82 2.18 0.26
CA TYR A 287 -15.86 2.49 1.31
C TYR A 287 -16.51 2.75 2.69
N ARG A 288 -17.64 3.46 2.71
CA ARG A 288 -18.43 3.66 3.94
C ARG A 288 -19.05 2.38 4.48
N ASN A 289 -19.37 1.40 3.64
CA ASN A 289 -19.93 0.12 4.09
C ASN A 289 -18.89 -0.65 4.92
N TRP A 290 -17.64 -0.70 4.45
CA TRP A 290 -16.53 -1.34 5.17
C TRP A 290 -16.27 -0.65 6.50
N TRP A 291 -16.23 0.69 6.53
CA TRP A 291 -16.13 1.44 7.78
C TRP A 291 -17.32 1.17 8.71
N TYR A 292 -18.55 1.19 8.18
CA TYR A 292 -19.75 0.96 8.97
C TYR A 292 -19.67 -0.39 9.69
N TYR A 293 -19.35 -1.47 8.97
CA TYR A 293 -19.16 -2.79 9.56
C TYR A 293 -18.04 -2.81 10.61
N LEU A 294 -16.82 -2.39 10.23
CA LEU A 294 -15.65 -2.46 11.10
C LEU A 294 -15.78 -1.60 12.36
N SER A 295 -16.40 -0.41 12.24
CA SER A 295 -16.59 0.49 13.37
C SER A 295 -17.56 -0.06 14.42
N GLN A 296 -18.58 -0.83 14.00
CA GLN A 296 -19.46 -1.53 14.91
C GLN A 296 -18.75 -2.75 15.52
N LYS A 297 -18.13 -3.57 14.67
CA LYS A 297 -17.40 -4.78 15.08
C LYS A 297 -16.34 -4.49 16.14
N ASN A 298 -15.55 -3.45 15.91
CA ASN A 298 -14.42 -3.07 16.77
C ASN A 298 -14.79 -2.00 17.80
N ASN A 299 -16.05 -1.59 17.87
CA ASN A 299 -16.52 -0.52 18.75
C ASN A 299 -15.74 0.81 18.61
N TRP A 300 -15.27 1.13 17.40
CA TRP A 300 -14.52 2.37 17.13
C TRP A 300 -15.41 3.62 17.10
N GLY A 301 -16.70 3.48 16.78
CA GLY A 301 -17.63 4.60 16.63
C GLY A 301 -18.21 5.19 17.92
N SER A 302 -17.93 4.61 19.10
CA SER A 302 -18.55 4.98 20.37
C SER A 302 -17.69 5.91 21.25
N GLY A 303 -16.44 6.20 20.87
CA GLY A 303 -15.52 7.00 21.65
C GLY A 303 -15.56 8.49 21.33
N LYS A 304 -16.22 9.30 22.16
CA LYS A 304 -15.86 10.71 22.29
C LYS A 304 -14.57 10.82 23.11
N SER A 305 -13.53 11.39 22.48
CA SER A 305 -12.37 12.05 23.10
C SER A 305 -11.41 11.19 23.93
N SER A 306 -10.22 10.92 23.38
CA SER A 306 -8.99 11.17 24.16
C SER A 306 -8.18 12.23 23.44
N THR A 307 -8.12 13.41 24.05
CA THR A 307 -7.05 14.38 23.82
C THR A 307 -5.76 13.79 24.40
N ASP A 308 -5.14 12.86 23.68
CA ASP A 308 -3.74 12.54 23.90
C ASP A 308 -2.92 13.31 22.88
N ILE A 309 -2.10 14.23 23.40
CA ILE A 309 -1.24 15.12 22.62
C ILE A 309 -0.32 14.28 21.72
N ALA A 310 -0.36 14.57 20.41
CA ALA A 310 0.54 14.01 19.41
C ALA A 310 2.02 14.37 19.73
N PRO A 311 3.00 13.49 19.44
CA PRO A 311 4.40 13.91 19.45
C PRO A 311 4.62 14.93 18.32
N VAL A 312 5.22 16.06 18.70
CA VAL A 312 5.44 17.23 17.84
C VAL A 312 6.50 16.93 16.78
N SER A 313 6.14 17.18 15.52
CA SER A 313 7.02 17.32 14.36
C SER A 313 8.11 18.37 14.62
N SER A 314 9.38 17.97 14.47
CA SER A 314 10.54 18.82 14.71
C SER A 314 10.94 19.62 13.46
N GLU A 315 10.50 20.88 13.40
CA GLU A 315 11.08 21.90 12.54
C GLU A 315 12.07 22.73 13.40
N SER A 316 13.34 22.80 13.01
CA SER A 316 14.39 23.47 13.80
C SER A 316 15.01 24.66 13.05
N LYS A 317 14.99 25.83 13.70
CA LYS A 317 15.90 26.95 13.44
C LYS A 317 16.23 27.68 14.76
N PRO A 318 17.39 28.37 14.86
CA PRO A 318 18.21 28.35 16.05
C PRO A 318 18.10 29.65 16.84
N THR A 319 18.21 29.55 18.16
CA THR A 319 18.54 30.73 18.97
C THR A 319 19.54 30.41 20.06
N THR A 320 20.61 31.18 20.01
CA THR A 320 21.77 31.24 20.89
C THR A 320 21.40 31.78 22.27
N LYS A 321 21.88 31.15 23.36
CA LYS A 321 22.67 31.76 24.46
C LYS A 321 22.83 30.83 25.67
N THR A 322 24.08 30.38 25.83
CA THR A 322 24.96 30.49 27.01
C THR A 322 24.48 30.10 28.43
N ALA A 323 25.05 28.97 28.87
CA ALA A 323 25.66 28.64 30.18
C ALA A 323 24.86 28.66 31.49
N ALA A 324 24.88 27.53 32.21
CA ALA A 324 25.67 27.38 33.45
C ALA A 324 25.75 25.90 33.90
N SER A 325 26.84 25.59 34.58
CA SER A 325 27.39 24.28 34.95
C SER A 325 26.89 23.77 36.31
N ALA A 326 26.77 22.45 36.49
CA ALA A 326 26.97 21.80 37.78
C ALA A 326 27.32 20.31 37.60
N THR A 327 28.61 20.03 37.72
CA THR A 327 29.26 18.70 37.82
C THR A 327 28.99 18.07 39.19
N LYS A 328 28.73 16.75 39.25
CA LYS A 328 29.17 15.91 40.38
C LYS A 328 29.62 14.52 39.92
N THR A 329 30.85 14.23 40.30
CA THR A 329 31.66 13.03 40.07
C THR A 329 31.63 12.16 41.34
N SER A 330 31.61 10.84 41.23
CA SER A 330 32.13 9.95 42.27
C SER A 330 32.52 8.56 41.74
N THR A 331 33.76 8.17 42.01
CA THR A 331 34.42 6.85 41.85
C THR A 331 35.34 6.66 43.08
N PRO A 332 35.99 5.49 43.35
CA PRO A 332 35.52 4.08 43.39
C PRO A 332 36.10 3.23 44.58
N LYS A 333 35.80 1.90 44.59
CA LYS A 333 36.56 0.71 45.12
C LYS A 333 36.38 0.27 46.60
N PRO A 334 36.79 -0.95 47.06
CA PRO A 334 36.94 -2.31 46.45
C PRO A 334 36.23 -3.47 47.25
N SER A 335 36.07 -4.67 46.66
CA SER A 335 36.58 -5.94 47.23
C SER A 335 36.31 -7.17 46.31
N THR A 336 37.32 -8.04 46.27
CA THR A 336 37.52 -9.35 45.64
C THR A 336 36.56 -10.45 46.13
N THR A 337 36.27 -11.54 45.40
CA THR A 337 37.10 -12.77 45.36
C THR A 337 36.68 -13.75 44.25
N THR A 338 37.72 -14.34 43.66
CA THR A 338 37.94 -15.43 42.69
C THR A 338 37.01 -16.67 42.68
N LYS A 339 36.81 -17.24 41.48
CA LYS A 339 37.36 -18.56 41.08
C LYS A 339 37.24 -18.82 39.57
N ALA A 340 38.35 -19.28 38.98
CA ALA A 340 38.54 -19.65 37.59
C ALA A 340 38.39 -21.16 37.39
N VAL A 341 37.95 -21.59 36.20
CA VAL A 341 38.23 -22.93 35.64
C VAL A 341 38.57 -22.79 34.15
N ILE A 342 39.52 -23.62 33.76
CA ILE A 342 40.44 -23.54 32.64
C ILE A 342 39.94 -24.30 31.41
N THR A 343 40.35 -23.77 30.25
CA THR A 343 40.31 -24.24 28.85
C THR A 343 40.77 -25.68 28.56
N LYS A 344 40.26 -26.31 27.47
CA LYS A 344 41.06 -26.63 26.25
C LYS A 344 40.20 -27.16 25.06
N PRO A 345 40.72 -27.06 23.80
CA PRO A 345 40.01 -27.25 22.52
C PRO A 345 40.32 -28.62 21.84
N VAL A 346 39.81 -28.84 20.60
CA VAL A 346 40.23 -29.77 19.49
C VAL A 346 38.95 -30.25 18.73
N SER A 347 38.81 -30.43 17.40
CA SER A 347 39.67 -30.44 16.20
C SER A 347 38.83 -30.18 14.93
N THR A 348 39.45 -29.59 13.92
CA THR A 348 39.08 -29.60 12.51
C THR A 348 39.33 -30.96 11.83
N LYS A 349 38.48 -31.38 10.88
CA LYS A 349 38.90 -32.30 9.80
C LYS A 349 38.34 -31.88 8.42
N LYS A 350 39.23 -32.04 7.44
CA LYS A 350 39.20 -31.65 6.03
C LYS A 350 38.75 -32.83 5.15
N ALA A 351 38.32 -32.48 3.94
CA ALA A 351 37.87 -33.25 2.79
C ALA A 351 38.59 -34.56 2.43
N THR A 352 37.86 -35.44 1.73
CA THR A 352 38.39 -36.48 0.85
C THR A 352 37.55 -36.57 -0.43
N ALA A 353 38.23 -36.66 -1.58
CA ALA A 353 37.68 -36.75 -2.94
C ALA A 353 37.68 -38.20 -3.48
N THR A 354 37.29 -38.32 -4.76
CA THR A 354 37.30 -39.48 -5.72
C THR A 354 36.08 -40.43 -5.65
N LYS A 355 35.42 -40.84 -6.76
CA LYS A 355 35.71 -40.87 -8.21
C LYS A 355 34.38 -41.09 -9.02
N ALA A 356 34.30 -40.60 -10.26
CA ALA A 356 33.21 -40.79 -11.27
C ALA A 356 33.24 -42.20 -11.92
N PRO A 357 32.31 -42.68 -12.82
CA PRO A 357 31.62 -42.02 -13.98
C PRO A 357 30.08 -42.29 -14.06
N VAL A 358 29.24 -41.67 -14.90
CA VAL A 358 29.00 -41.88 -16.36
C VAL A 358 28.06 -40.78 -16.91
N THR A 359 28.30 -40.41 -18.17
CA THR A 359 27.65 -39.50 -19.13
C THR A 359 26.12 -39.36 -19.08
N GLN A 360 25.61 -38.12 -19.17
CA GLN A 360 24.51 -37.73 -20.08
C GLN A 360 24.41 -36.20 -20.23
N VAL A 361 24.28 -35.75 -21.48
CA VAL A 361 24.22 -34.36 -21.92
C VAL A 361 22.76 -33.90 -21.77
N HIS A 362 22.46 -32.96 -20.88
CA HIS A 362 21.19 -32.22 -20.84
C HIS A 362 21.46 -30.74 -20.54
N SER A 363 20.74 -29.91 -21.28
CA SER A 363 20.79 -28.46 -21.35
C SER A 363 20.67 -27.80 -19.96
N VAL A 364 21.58 -26.87 -19.64
CA VAL A 364 21.50 -26.05 -18.43
C VAL A 364 20.46 -24.97 -18.66
N GLU A 365 19.25 -25.20 -18.12
CA GLU A 365 18.30 -24.14 -17.82
C GLU A 365 18.71 -23.56 -16.46
N THR A 366 19.24 -22.34 -16.49
CA THR A 366 19.73 -21.63 -15.31
C THR A 366 18.54 -21.10 -14.50
N THR A 367 17.82 -21.96 -13.79
CA THR A 367 16.92 -21.51 -12.73
C THR A 367 17.66 -21.57 -11.40
N SER A 368 18.40 -20.51 -11.06
CA SER A 368 18.69 -20.25 -9.66
C SER A 368 17.35 -19.97 -8.97
N SER A 369 16.85 -20.95 -8.22
CA SER A 369 15.76 -20.80 -7.25
C SER A 369 16.22 -19.85 -6.14
N ALA A 370 16.31 -18.55 -6.43
CA ALA A 370 16.40 -17.54 -5.40
C ALA A 370 15.08 -17.56 -4.62
N GLU A 371 15.17 -17.59 -3.29
CA GLU A 371 13.99 -17.40 -2.47
C GLU A 371 13.47 -15.97 -2.68
N VAL A 372 12.17 -15.81 -2.88
CA VAL A 372 11.52 -14.53 -3.07
C VAL A 372 11.50 -13.78 -1.73
N ALA A 373 12.07 -12.59 -1.69
CA ALA A 373 12.06 -11.76 -0.48
C ALA A 373 10.61 -11.41 -0.06
N PRO A 374 10.38 -11.00 1.21
CA PRO A 374 9.11 -10.40 1.60
C PRO A 374 8.66 -9.32 0.60
N TRP A 375 7.36 -9.33 0.30
CA TRP A 375 6.66 -8.52 -0.70
C TRP A 375 6.98 -8.80 -2.17
N GLY A 376 7.91 -9.71 -2.49
CA GLY A 376 8.12 -10.14 -3.87
C GLY A 376 6.98 -11.04 -4.38
N GLN A 377 6.78 -11.07 -5.70
CA GLN A 377 5.82 -11.98 -6.34
C GLN A 377 6.31 -13.42 -6.26
N CYS A 378 5.44 -14.31 -5.77
CA CYS A 378 5.74 -15.73 -5.58
C CYS A 378 4.73 -16.65 -6.28
N GLY A 379 3.82 -16.10 -7.08
CA GLY A 379 2.79 -16.87 -7.78
C GLY A 379 1.85 -16.00 -8.59
N GLY A 380 0.86 -16.66 -9.19
CA GLY A 380 -0.08 -16.07 -10.13
C GLY A 380 -0.16 -16.84 -11.44
N ILE A 381 -1.29 -16.71 -12.15
CA ILE A 381 -1.42 -17.16 -13.53
C ILE A 381 -0.30 -16.53 -14.38
N ASN A 382 0.39 -17.36 -15.17
CA ASN A 382 1.54 -17.00 -16.00
C ASN A 382 2.83 -16.57 -15.26
N TRP A 383 2.89 -16.62 -13.92
CA TRP A 383 4.14 -16.37 -13.19
C TRP A 383 5.14 -17.50 -13.40
N THR A 384 6.31 -17.16 -13.97
CA THR A 384 7.41 -18.09 -14.23
C THR A 384 8.58 -17.96 -13.25
N GLY A 385 8.54 -16.98 -12.35
CA GLY A 385 9.57 -16.77 -11.34
C GLY A 385 9.49 -17.74 -10.16
N SER A 386 10.33 -17.50 -9.14
CA SER A 386 10.38 -18.35 -7.95
C SER A 386 9.04 -18.33 -7.20
N LYS A 387 8.65 -19.49 -6.66
CA LYS A 387 7.42 -19.66 -5.87
C LYS A 387 7.68 -19.84 -4.37
N LYS A 388 8.96 -19.88 -3.98
CA LYS A 388 9.39 -20.12 -2.61
C LYS A 388 9.79 -18.80 -1.98
N CYS A 389 9.09 -18.39 -0.92
CA CYS A 389 9.46 -17.22 -0.15
C CYS A 389 10.68 -17.47 0.75
N ALA A 390 11.42 -16.40 1.03
CA ALA A 390 12.49 -16.40 2.00
C ALA A 390 11.99 -16.81 3.39
N SER A 391 12.89 -17.36 4.20
CA SER A 391 12.57 -17.73 5.58
C SER A 391 11.89 -16.59 6.33
N GLY A 392 10.78 -16.88 7.00
CA GLY A 392 9.97 -15.87 7.71
C GLY A 392 8.88 -15.24 6.86
N ALA A 393 8.72 -15.62 5.59
CA ALA A 393 7.60 -15.22 4.75
C ALA A 393 6.86 -16.40 4.14
N LYS A 394 5.57 -16.23 3.86
CA LYS A 394 4.71 -17.23 3.19
C LYS A 394 4.14 -16.67 1.90
N CYS A 395 4.19 -17.50 0.87
CA CYS A 395 3.57 -17.18 -0.40
C CYS A 395 2.05 -17.23 -0.21
N THR A 396 1.42 -16.06 -0.26
CA THR A 396 0.00 -15.92 -0.02
C THR A 396 -0.65 -15.46 -1.31
N LYS A 397 -1.59 -16.27 -1.82
CA LYS A 397 -2.39 -15.90 -2.99
C LYS A 397 -3.13 -14.60 -2.70
N ARG A 398 -3.07 -13.63 -3.62
CA ARG A 398 -3.76 -12.35 -3.53
C ARG A 398 -4.98 -12.35 -4.44
N ASN A 399 -4.75 -12.69 -5.70
CA ASN A 399 -5.78 -13.00 -6.67
C ASN A 399 -5.29 -14.14 -7.57
N ASP A 400 -6.00 -14.44 -8.66
CA ASP A 400 -5.61 -15.52 -9.57
C ASP A 400 -4.29 -15.24 -10.31
N TYR A 401 -3.96 -13.97 -10.57
CA TYR A 401 -2.82 -13.54 -11.36
C TYR A 401 -1.59 -13.16 -10.53
N TYR A 402 -1.72 -13.08 -9.21
CA TYR A 402 -0.67 -12.64 -8.32
C TYR A 402 -0.73 -13.32 -6.94
N SER A 403 0.41 -13.86 -6.50
CA SER A 403 0.67 -14.25 -5.12
C SER A 403 1.91 -13.52 -4.64
N GLN A 404 1.93 -13.13 -3.37
CA GLN A 404 3.03 -12.36 -2.80
C GLN A 404 3.62 -13.05 -1.58
N CYS A 405 4.92 -12.93 -1.39
CA CYS A 405 5.54 -13.26 -0.11
C CYS A 405 5.13 -12.24 0.94
N VAL A 406 4.58 -12.72 2.05
CA VAL A 406 4.13 -11.88 3.16
C VAL A 406 4.90 -12.34 4.37
N ALA A 407 5.43 -11.40 5.17
CA ALA A 407 6.02 -11.75 6.46
C ALA A 407 5.00 -12.51 7.31
N ASN A 408 5.46 -13.57 7.98
CA ASN A 408 4.64 -14.43 8.84
C ASN A 408 4.35 -13.79 10.19
#